data_AF-A0A941HTK4-F1
#
_entry.id   AF-A0A941HTK4-F1
#
_cell.length_a   1.000
_cell.length_b   1.000
_cell.length_c   1.000
_cell.angle_alpha   90.00
_cell.angle_beta   90.00
_cell.angle_gamma   90.00
#
_symmetry.space_group_name_H-M   'P 1'
#
loop_
_entity.id
_entity.type
_entity.pdbx_description
1 polymer ?
#
loop_
_entity_poly.entity_id
_entity_poly.type
_entity_poly.pdbx_seq_one_letter_code
_entity_poly.pdbx_strand_id
1 'polypeptide(L)'
;MDDFNQFLEANKKLFSQPIIMSFFKDEYHKELLKSIIEERDSEADEELNELFKEFYLRYRIFKYIDVLAHNYSIEFDKSRKKHYRKNLLKLDQPISTEEESGTFIDFIQSNDMSTFNKVIEGSHSVAELIENEHLSLAFERLSEKQKKILKLSIINQWNLFE
;
A
#
# COMPACT_ATOMS: atom_id res chain seq x y z
N MET A 1 -23.72 30.28 54.32
CA MET A 1 -22.72 29.66 53.43
C MET A 1 -22.87 30.36 52.10
N ASP A 2 -21.76 30.59 51.41
CA ASP A 2 -21.75 31.16 50.06
C ASP A 2 -22.68 30.34 49.13
N ASP A 3 -23.60 30.98 48.40
CA ASP A 3 -24.58 30.29 47.54
C ASP A 3 -23.87 29.43 46.48
N PHE A 4 -22.69 29.89 46.05
CA PHE A 4 -21.76 29.15 45.19
C PHE A 4 -21.30 27.82 45.80
N ASN A 5 -20.87 27.81 47.06
CA ASN A 5 -20.41 26.58 47.72
C ASN A 5 -21.55 25.58 47.95
N GLN A 6 -22.77 26.08 48.20
CA GLN A 6 -23.95 25.22 48.31
C GLN A 6 -24.28 24.55 46.97
N PHE A 7 -24.15 25.28 45.86
CA PHE A 7 -24.34 24.74 44.52
C PHE A 7 -23.32 23.65 44.18
N LEU A 8 -22.04 23.85 44.53
CA LEU A 8 -20.99 22.86 44.31
C LEU A 8 -21.23 21.56 45.07
N GLU A 9 -21.59 21.63 46.35
CA GLU A 9 -21.88 20.43 47.15
C GLU A 9 -23.16 19.72 46.66
N ALA A 10 -24.19 20.46 46.27
CA ALA A 10 -25.40 19.87 45.68
C ALA A 10 -25.11 19.12 44.37
N ASN A 11 -24.15 19.62 43.58
CA ASN A 11 -23.80 19.07 42.26
C ASN A 11 -22.47 18.31 42.25
N LYS A 12 -21.99 17.84 43.41
CA LYS A 12 -20.67 17.21 43.57
C LYS A 12 -20.36 16.09 42.58
N LYS A 13 -21.36 15.29 42.20
CA LYS A 13 -21.20 14.22 41.19
C LYS A 13 -20.84 14.79 39.81
N LEU A 14 -21.44 15.92 39.41
CA LEU A 14 -21.13 16.58 38.15
C LEU A 14 -19.69 17.12 38.17
N PHE A 15 -19.32 17.83 39.24
CA PHE A 15 -17.98 18.40 39.41
C PHE A 15 -16.89 17.34 39.66
N SER A 16 -17.25 16.08 39.91
CA SER A 16 -16.29 14.96 39.94
C SER A 16 -15.95 14.41 38.56
N GLN A 17 -16.70 14.78 37.51
CA GLN A 17 -16.42 14.31 36.17
C GLN A 17 -15.15 14.99 35.61
N PRO A 18 -14.19 14.23 35.04
CA PRO A 18 -12.92 14.80 34.57
C PRO A 18 -13.08 15.94 33.56
N ILE A 19 -14.07 15.84 32.67
CA ILE A 19 -14.36 16.86 31.64
C ILE A 19 -14.80 18.17 32.29
N ILE A 20 -15.70 18.08 33.28
CA ILE A 20 -16.18 19.25 34.02
C ILE A 20 -15.05 19.85 34.85
N MET A 21 -14.27 19.02 35.56
CA MET A 21 -13.09 19.49 36.29
C MET A 21 -12.10 20.19 35.38
N SER A 22 -11.85 19.65 34.17
CA SER A 22 -10.92 20.27 33.22
C SER A 22 -11.43 21.59 32.67
N PHE A 23 -12.74 21.73 32.45
CA PHE A 23 -13.34 22.98 32.00
C PHE A 23 -13.20 24.08 33.05
N PHE A 24 -13.53 23.78 34.31
CA PHE A 24 -13.39 24.71 35.44
C PHE A 24 -11.96 24.78 36.01
N LYS A 25 -10.92 24.36 35.27
CA LYS A 25 -9.53 24.71 35.62
C LYS A 25 -9.22 26.16 35.31
N ASP A 26 -9.90 26.72 34.30
CA ASP A 26 -9.82 28.13 33.99
C ASP A 26 -10.56 28.93 35.07
N GLU A 27 -9.90 29.93 35.63
CA GLU A 27 -10.50 30.77 36.67
C GLU A 27 -11.63 31.63 36.10
N TYR A 28 -11.53 32.04 34.83
CA TYR A 28 -12.58 32.81 34.15
C TYR A 28 -13.90 32.05 34.09
N HIS A 29 -13.87 30.75 33.77
CA HIS A 29 -15.08 29.91 33.77
C HIS A 29 -15.70 29.78 35.16
N LYS A 30 -14.89 29.83 36.23
CA LYS A 30 -15.42 29.81 37.60
C LYS A 30 -16.04 31.14 37.97
N GLU A 31 -15.43 32.25 37.57
CA GLU A 31 -15.99 33.59 37.79
C GLU A 31 -17.35 33.73 37.11
N LEU A 32 -17.46 33.32 35.83
CA LEU A 32 -18.75 33.27 35.12
C LEU A 32 -19.79 32.44 35.87
N LEU A 33 -19.43 31.22 36.31
CA LEU A 33 -20.34 30.37 37.09
C LEU A 33 -20.78 31.04 38.41
N LYS A 34 -19.86 31.75 39.08
CA LYS A 34 -20.15 32.47 40.30
C LYS A 34 -21.14 33.62 40.05
N SER A 35 -20.92 34.43 39.02
CA SER A 35 -21.83 35.52 38.63
C SER A 35 -23.22 35.00 38.27
N ILE A 36 -23.34 33.85 37.60
CA ILE A 36 -24.64 33.23 37.29
C ILE A 36 -25.38 32.83 38.58
N ILE A 37 -24.67 32.28 39.56
CA ILE A 37 -25.28 31.78 40.80
C ILE A 37 -25.66 32.93 41.74
N GLU A 38 -24.79 33.92 41.90
CA GLU A 38 -24.95 35.01 42.86
C GLU A 38 -25.77 36.18 42.29
N GLU A 39 -25.53 36.54 41.04
CA GLU A 39 -26.11 37.74 40.41
C GLU A 39 -27.23 37.41 39.40
N ARG A 40 -27.41 36.12 39.06
CA ARG A 40 -28.36 35.65 38.03
C ARG A 40 -28.14 36.32 36.68
N ASP A 41 -26.87 36.54 36.34
CA ASP A 41 -26.46 37.15 35.08
C ASP A 41 -26.76 36.20 33.90
N SER A 42 -27.64 36.65 33.00
CA SER A 42 -28.02 35.90 31.81
C SER A 42 -26.97 35.97 30.69
N GLU A 43 -26.19 37.04 30.62
CA GLU A 43 -25.12 37.17 29.62
C GLU A 43 -23.98 36.20 29.97
N ALA A 44 -23.62 36.13 31.26
CA ALA A 44 -22.66 35.16 31.76
C ALA A 44 -23.08 33.70 31.51
N ASP A 45 -24.39 33.38 31.62
CA ASP A 45 -24.91 32.03 31.33
C ASP A 45 -24.79 31.65 29.86
N GLU A 46 -25.13 32.57 28.95
CA GLU A 46 -24.94 32.36 27.51
C GLU A 46 -23.46 32.18 27.16
N GLU A 47 -22.58 33.02 27.71
CA GLU A 47 -21.15 32.94 27.48
C GLU A 47 -20.54 31.63 27.99
N LEU A 48 -20.87 31.23 29.23
CA LEU A 48 -20.37 29.99 29.82
C LEU A 48 -20.81 28.77 28.99
N ASN A 49 -22.04 28.79 28.47
CA ASN A 49 -22.57 27.73 27.62
C ASN A 49 -21.84 27.64 26.28
N GLU A 50 -21.54 28.76 25.61
CA GLU A 50 -20.78 28.76 24.36
C GLU A 50 -19.33 28.30 24.57
N LEU A 51 -18.68 28.77 25.62
CA LEU A 51 -17.33 28.31 26.00
C LEU A 51 -17.32 26.80 26.28
N PHE A 52 -18.32 26.29 26.98
CA PHE A 52 -18.42 24.85 27.25
C PHE A 52 -18.67 24.03 25.98
N LYS A 53 -19.53 24.51 25.07
CA LYS A 53 -19.77 23.85 23.78
C LYS A 53 -18.47 23.74 22.97
N GLU A 54 -17.71 24.82 22.89
CA GLU A 54 -16.44 24.83 22.17
C GLU A 54 -15.42 23.87 22.81
N PHE A 55 -15.26 23.95 24.12
CA PHE A 55 -14.38 23.07 24.88
C PHE A 55 -14.74 21.58 24.67
N TYR A 56 -16.02 21.25 24.81
CA TYR A 56 -16.51 19.88 24.68
C TYR A 56 -16.38 19.36 23.24
N LEU A 57 -16.60 20.21 22.24
CA LEU A 57 -16.40 19.85 20.84
C LEU A 57 -14.94 19.49 20.57
N ARG A 58 -13.98 20.31 21.05
CA ARG A 58 -12.55 20.02 20.94
C ARG A 58 -12.22 18.66 21.56
N TYR A 59 -12.70 18.41 22.78
CA TYR A 59 -12.49 17.11 23.45
C TYR A 59 -13.06 15.93 22.65
N ARG A 60 -14.28 16.07 22.09
CA ARG A 60 -14.89 15.04 21.25
C ARG A 60 -14.10 14.77 19.97
N ILE A 61 -13.56 15.82 19.34
CA ILE A 61 -12.73 15.68 18.14
C ILE A 61 -11.47 14.89 18.45
N PHE A 62 -10.75 15.22 19.54
CA PHE A 62 -9.56 14.46 19.93
C PHE A 62 -9.88 12.99 20.19
N LYS A 63 -10.92 12.72 20.99
CA LYS A 63 -11.36 11.34 21.25
C LYS A 63 -11.72 10.59 19.97
N TYR A 64 -12.37 11.26 19.03
CA TYR A 64 -12.73 10.67 17.74
C TYR A 64 -11.49 10.34 16.90
N ILE A 65 -10.53 11.27 16.82
CA ILE A 65 -9.27 11.07 16.11
C ILE A 65 -8.48 9.90 16.70
N ASP A 66 -8.40 9.80 18.03
CA ASP A 66 -7.69 8.70 18.70
C ASP A 66 -8.29 7.34 18.34
N VAL A 67 -9.62 7.22 18.40
CA VAL A 67 -10.34 6.00 18.02
C VAL A 67 -10.12 5.68 16.54
N LEU A 68 -10.20 6.70 15.68
CA LEU A 68 -9.99 6.53 14.25
C LEU A 68 -8.57 6.06 13.93
N ALA A 69 -7.55 6.69 14.53
CA ALA A 69 -6.15 6.36 14.34
C ALA A 69 -5.84 4.92 14.80
N HIS A 70 -6.39 4.51 15.95
CA HIS A 70 -6.25 3.15 16.46
C HIS A 70 -6.85 2.12 15.50
N ASN A 71 -8.10 2.32 15.08
CA ASN A 71 -8.79 1.41 14.18
C ASN A 71 -8.11 1.35 12.80
N TYR A 72 -7.73 2.50 12.26
CA TYR A 72 -7.04 2.58 10.98
C TYR A 72 -5.70 1.83 11.01
N SER A 73 -4.92 1.97 12.08
CA SER A 73 -3.65 1.26 12.25
C SER A 73 -3.85 -0.26 12.25
N ILE A 74 -4.89 -0.75 12.94
CA ILE A 74 -5.24 -2.17 12.97
C ILE A 74 -5.65 -2.67 11.58
N GLU A 75 -6.51 -1.93 10.88
CA GLU A 75 -6.99 -2.30 9.54
C GLU A 75 -5.87 -2.29 8.51
N PHE A 76 -5.00 -1.30 8.56
CA PHE A 76 -3.81 -1.23 7.72
C PHE A 76 -2.93 -2.45 7.92
N ASP A 77 -2.61 -2.81 9.16
CA ASP A 77 -1.79 -3.99 9.45
C ASP A 77 -2.44 -5.30 9.00
N LYS A 78 -3.76 -5.43 9.20
CA LYS A 78 -4.53 -6.59 8.71
C LYS A 78 -4.48 -6.68 7.18
N SER A 79 -4.71 -5.56 6.50
CA SER A 79 -4.69 -5.48 5.03
C SER A 79 -3.30 -5.81 4.48
N ARG A 80 -2.26 -5.22 5.07
CA ARG A 80 -0.86 -5.48 4.71
C ARG A 80 -0.49 -6.95 4.92
N LYS A 81 -0.80 -7.53 6.09
CA LYS A 81 -0.57 -8.97 6.35
C LYS A 81 -1.34 -9.87 5.39
N LYS A 82 -2.58 -9.51 5.04
CA LYS A 82 -3.39 -10.27 4.06
C LYS A 82 -2.78 -10.19 2.66
N HIS A 83 -2.35 -9.01 2.24
CA HIS A 83 -1.65 -8.81 0.97
C HIS A 83 -0.36 -9.64 0.92
N TYR A 84 0.50 -9.53 1.94
CA TYR A 84 1.70 -10.36 2.02
C TYR A 84 1.35 -11.84 2.07
N ARG A 85 0.41 -12.33 2.87
CA ARG A 85 0.04 -13.76 2.88
C ARG A 85 -0.44 -14.28 1.53
N LYS A 86 -1.15 -13.46 0.76
CA LYS A 86 -1.62 -13.84 -0.58
C LYS A 86 -0.52 -13.79 -1.63
N ASN A 87 0.40 -12.82 -1.50
CA ASN A 87 1.39 -12.46 -2.53
C ASN A 87 2.85 -12.74 -2.07
N LEU A 88 3.04 -13.44 -0.96
CA LEU A 88 4.35 -13.82 -0.40
C LEU A 88 5.00 -14.80 -1.37
N LEU A 89 6.14 -14.39 -1.95
CA LEU A 89 7.24 -15.17 -2.54
C LEU A 89 6.97 -16.67 -2.78
N LYS A 90 5.92 -16.99 -3.53
CA LYS A 90 5.72 -18.35 -4.03
C LYS A 90 6.73 -18.70 -5.11
N LEU A 91 7.38 -17.71 -5.69
CA LEU A 91 8.39 -17.86 -6.73
C LEU A 91 9.60 -18.65 -6.22
N ASP A 92 10.05 -18.39 -5.00
CA ASP A 92 11.21 -19.08 -4.41
C ASP A 92 10.81 -20.35 -3.62
N GLN A 93 9.52 -20.73 -3.65
CA GLN A 93 9.09 -21.96 -2.99
C GLN A 93 9.43 -23.18 -3.86
N PRO A 94 9.92 -24.28 -3.24
CA PRO A 94 10.14 -25.52 -3.95
C PRO A 94 8.80 -26.08 -4.43
N ILE A 95 8.79 -26.62 -5.64
CA ILE A 95 7.56 -27.10 -6.30
C ILE A 95 7.14 -28.47 -5.76
N SER A 96 8.08 -29.25 -5.24
CA SER A 96 7.81 -30.48 -4.51
C SER A 96 8.64 -30.57 -3.23
N THR A 97 8.32 -31.52 -2.35
CA THR A 97 9.07 -31.76 -1.11
C THR A 97 10.34 -32.60 -1.32
N GLU A 98 10.69 -32.89 -2.56
CA GLU A 98 11.88 -33.67 -2.91
C GLU A 98 13.11 -32.75 -2.93
N GLU A 99 14.25 -33.26 -2.46
CA GLU A 99 15.48 -32.48 -2.23
C GLU A 99 16.08 -31.85 -3.50
N GLU A 100 15.60 -32.22 -4.70
CA GLU A 100 16.05 -31.72 -6.00
C GLU A 100 14.95 -30.95 -6.78
N SER A 101 13.88 -30.50 -6.13
CA SER A 101 12.83 -29.75 -6.83
C SER A 101 13.23 -28.29 -7.06
N GLY A 102 13.15 -27.82 -8.31
CA GLY A 102 13.29 -26.41 -8.66
C GLY A 102 12.21 -25.54 -8.01
N THR A 103 12.44 -24.22 -8.03
CA THR A 103 11.50 -23.23 -7.50
C THR A 103 10.59 -22.68 -8.59
N PHE A 104 9.42 -22.13 -8.26
CA PHE A 104 8.48 -21.60 -9.25
C PHE A 104 9.08 -20.51 -10.17
N ILE A 105 10.13 -19.81 -9.73
CA ILE A 105 10.85 -18.82 -10.56
C ILE A 105 11.59 -19.47 -11.73
N ASP A 106 12.08 -20.70 -11.55
CA ASP A 106 12.84 -21.45 -12.56
C ASP A 106 11.97 -21.84 -13.77
N PHE A 107 10.64 -21.80 -13.60
CA PHE A 107 9.65 -22.11 -14.64
C PHE A 107 9.21 -20.87 -15.43
N ILE A 108 9.61 -19.67 -15.02
CA ILE A 108 9.35 -18.46 -15.79
C ILE A 108 10.37 -18.39 -16.92
N GLN A 109 9.94 -18.71 -18.12
CA GLN A 109 10.77 -18.53 -19.31
C GLN A 109 11.01 -17.04 -19.54
N SER A 110 12.28 -16.66 -19.67
CA SER A 110 12.65 -15.32 -20.11
C SER A 110 12.10 -15.08 -21.52
N ASN A 111 11.41 -13.96 -21.73
CA ASN A 111 10.99 -13.53 -23.08
C ASN A 111 12.17 -13.05 -23.95
N ASP A 112 13.39 -13.12 -23.41
CA ASP A 112 14.61 -12.99 -24.19
C ASP A 112 14.66 -14.13 -25.21
N MET A 113 14.59 -13.77 -26.49
CA MET A 113 14.93 -14.67 -27.58
C MET A 113 16.23 -15.39 -27.22
N SER A 114 16.22 -16.72 -27.30
CA SER A 114 17.39 -17.55 -27.01
C SER A 114 18.61 -16.96 -27.73
N THR A 115 19.80 -17.08 -27.14
CA THR A 115 21.05 -16.56 -27.75
C THR A 115 21.19 -17.01 -29.21
N PHE A 116 20.74 -18.24 -29.50
CA PHE A 116 20.64 -18.79 -30.84
C PHE A 116 19.73 -18.00 -31.78
N ASN A 117 18.51 -17.66 -31.35
CA ASN A 117 17.58 -16.86 -32.15
C ASN A 117 18.09 -15.43 -32.38
N LYS A 118 18.76 -14.82 -31.39
CA LYS A 118 19.42 -13.50 -31.55
C LYS A 118 20.54 -13.55 -32.59
N VAL A 119 21.32 -14.63 -32.62
CA VAL A 119 22.39 -14.84 -33.62
C VAL A 119 21.80 -15.06 -35.02
N ILE A 120 20.69 -15.79 -35.14
CA ILE A 120 20.01 -16.02 -36.43
C ILE A 120 19.40 -14.73 -36.98
N GLU A 121 18.69 -13.95 -36.16
CA GLU A 121 18.09 -12.68 -36.60
C GLU A 121 19.14 -11.63 -36.96
N GLY A 122 20.32 -11.65 -36.31
CA GLY A 122 21.45 -10.77 -36.60
C GLY A 122 22.30 -11.19 -37.81
N SER A 123 22.14 -12.41 -38.30
CA SER A 123 22.89 -12.94 -39.45
C SER A 123 22.31 -12.44 -40.77
N HIS A 124 23.19 -12.02 -41.68
CA HIS A 124 22.78 -11.62 -43.03
C HIS A 124 22.97 -12.72 -44.07
N SER A 125 23.69 -13.79 -43.72
CA SER A 125 23.99 -14.91 -44.60
C SER A 125 24.02 -16.24 -43.86
N VAL A 126 23.40 -17.27 -44.44
CA VAL A 126 23.43 -18.64 -43.91
C VAL A 126 24.86 -19.16 -43.79
N ALA A 127 25.81 -18.67 -44.59
CA ALA A 127 27.22 -19.04 -44.51
C ALA A 127 27.86 -18.65 -43.15
N GLU A 128 27.39 -17.58 -42.51
CA GLU A 128 27.87 -17.13 -41.19
C GLU A 128 27.39 -18.04 -40.06
N LEU A 129 26.34 -18.82 -40.31
CA LEU A 129 25.74 -19.76 -39.36
C LEU A 129 26.32 -21.18 -39.49
N ILE A 130 27.13 -21.44 -40.50
CA ILE A 130 27.71 -22.77 -40.77
C ILE A 130 29.09 -22.86 -40.14
N GLU A 131 29.17 -23.50 -38.97
CA GLU A 131 30.46 -23.81 -38.32
C GLU A 131 31.14 -25.05 -38.91
N ASN A 132 30.39 -25.91 -39.60
CA ASN A 132 30.90 -27.17 -40.13
C ASN A 132 31.50 -27.00 -41.54
N GLU A 133 32.78 -27.35 -41.68
CA GLU A 133 33.54 -27.22 -42.94
C GLU A 133 32.92 -28.00 -44.11
N HIS A 134 32.37 -29.19 -43.87
CA HIS A 134 31.72 -29.98 -44.93
C HIS A 134 30.41 -29.34 -45.41
N LEU A 135 29.65 -28.73 -44.50
CA LEU A 135 28.44 -27.99 -44.85
C LEU A 135 28.76 -26.69 -45.59
N SER A 136 29.86 -26.03 -45.25
CA SER A 136 30.34 -24.83 -45.94
C SER A 136 30.70 -25.14 -47.40
N LEU A 137 31.49 -26.21 -47.62
CA LEU A 137 31.85 -26.69 -48.95
C LEU A 137 30.63 -27.13 -49.78
N ALA A 138 29.63 -27.74 -49.14
CA ALA A 138 28.38 -28.09 -49.81
C ALA A 138 27.55 -26.85 -50.16
N PHE A 139 27.52 -25.84 -49.28
CA PHE A 139 26.81 -24.58 -49.49
C PHE A 139 27.40 -23.76 -50.65
N GLU A 140 28.73 -23.73 -50.77
CA GLU A 140 29.41 -23.04 -51.88
C GLU A 140 29.05 -23.62 -53.25
N ARG A 141 28.83 -24.95 -53.31
CA ARG A 141 28.45 -25.68 -54.54
C ARG A 141 26.99 -25.46 -54.96
N LEU A 142 26.15 -24.86 -54.11
CA LEU A 142 24.76 -24.58 -54.43
C LEU A 142 24.64 -23.42 -55.44
N SER A 143 23.59 -23.47 -56.27
CA SER A 143 23.23 -22.35 -57.13
C SER A 143 22.73 -21.16 -56.31
N GLU A 144 22.87 -19.95 -56.85
CA GLU A 144 22.42 -18.71 -56.19
C GLU A 144 20.92 -18.73 -55.82
N LYS A 145 20.10 -19.43 -56.61
CA LYS A 145 18.67 -19.64 -56.30
C LYS A 145 18.48 -20.50 -55.04
N GLN A 146 19.25 -21.58 -54.89
CA GLN A 146 19.18 -22.47 -53.72
C GLN A 146 19.68 -21.78 -52.45
N LYS A 147 20.77 -21.02 -52.54
CA LYS A 147 21.29 -20.21 -51.42
C LYS A 147 20.25 -19.19 -50.95
N LYS A 148 19.55 -18.53 -51.89
CA LYS A 148 18.46 -17.59 -51.57
C LYS A 148 17.28 -18.28 -50.88
N ILE A 149 16.88 -19.46 -51.35
CA ILE A 149 15.81 -20.24 -50.71
C ILE A 149 16.20 -20.64 -49.29
N LEU A 150 17.43 -21.08 -49.07
CA LEU A 150 17.92 -21.44 -47.73
C LEU A 150 17.93 -20.22 -46.79
N LYS A 151 18.37 -19.05 -47.28
CA LYS A 151 18.28 -17.81 -46.50
C LYS A 151 16.84 -17.46 -46.11
N LEU A 152 15.90 -17.56 -47.04
CA LEU A 152 14.48 -17.27 -46.77
C LEU A 152 13.88 -18.27 -45.78
N SER A 153 14.22 -19.55 -45.91
CA SER A 153 13.68 -20.60 -45.05
C SER A 153 14.28 -20.58 -43.64
N ILE A 154 15.61 -20.40 -43.50
CA ILE A 154 16.32 -20.52 -42.23
C ILE A 154 16.33 -19.21 -41.44
N ILE A 155 16.68 -18.09 -42.08
CA ILE A 155 16.80 -16.79 -41.39
C ILE A 155 15.43 -16.12 -41.29
N ASN A 156 14.67 -16.10 -42.39
CA ASN A 156 13.37 -15.41 -42.41
C ASN A 156 12.20 -16.32 -41.97
N GLN A 157 12.45 -17.60 -41.67
CA GLN A 157 11.42 -18.59 -41.29
C GLN A 157 10.23 -18.68 -42.27
N TRP A 158 10.49 -18.51 -43.57
CA TRP A 158 9.44 -18.68 -44.59
C TRP A 158 9.11 -20.16 -44.78
N ASN A 159 7.88 -20.54 -44.46
CA ASN A 159 7.35 -21.87 -44.77
C ASN A 159 7.06 -21.97 -46.27
N LEU A 160 7.72 -22.90 -46.96
CA LEU A 160 7.57 -23.12 -48.40
C LEU A 160 6.42 -24.06 -48.78
N PHE A 161 5.64 -24.53 -47.80
CA PHE A 161 4.52 -25.44 -48.01
C PHE A 161 3.34 -25.00 -47.13
N GLU A 162 2.25 -24.57 -47.77
CA GLU A 162 0.88 -24.68 -47.27
C GLU A 162 0.21 -25.87 -47.98
#